data_AF-A0AAN2A1L8-F1
#
_entry.id   AF-A0AAN2A1L8-F1
#
_cell.length_a   1.000
_cell.length_b   1.000
_cell.length_c   1.000
_cell.angle_alpha   90.00
_cell.angle_beta   90.00
_cell.angle_gamma   90.00
#
_symmetry.space_group_name_H-M   'P 1'
#
loop_
_entity.id
_entity.type
_entity.pdbx_description
1 polymer ?
#
loop_
_entity_poly.entity_id
_entity_poly.type
_entity_poly.pdbx_seq_one_letter_code
_entity_poly.pdbx_strand_id
1 'polypeptide(L)'
;MNQLAKNNERPSKPALLAGGAISAIVPQSIEEAFRLAEAIHMSGMAPSGFDSPQKVMIAMLAGLEIGMPPMASVQSVAVINNRPCIWGDALIGVVRKSPLCLYVTEWIEGEGDEMIAHCETHRKGEPRPVKMSFSVVDAKKAGLWQTEARITKKSRDGGTYQKDNDSPWYKYPKRMLQMRARAWCLRDVYADVTKGMQVREEVEDYQHVGPDNARDITPAQPSVMARLRAAQEAPQQPEEEREGFDAAFVHSETETALTGEILPNTNSDDESPAQSSDNAGMTPVDEAGADEVPASDAPASTDPERDILIRFAAEMLPMAATAPTEAWKEVEKGWSEGEMKKLSSAGLEKAKAISMSLRAIAKGNTSLESAVEYYAEVLDCKASDLGGVDG
;
A
#
# COMPACT_ATOMS: atom_id res chain seq x y z
N MET A 1 4.74 54.58 -59.33
CA MET A 1 4.00 53.68 -58.40
C MET A 1 4.95 52.57 -57.99
N ASN A 2 5.34 52.51 -56.71
CA ASN A 2 5.41 51.27 -55.94
C ASN A 2 5.87 51.59 -54.52
N GLN A 3 4.94 51.40 -53.58
CA GLN A 3 5.12 51.61 -52.15
C GLN A 3 5.94 50.46 -51.55
N LEU A 4 6.88 50.79 -50.67
CA LEU A 4 7.51 49.85 -49.74
C LEU A 4 6.46 49.40 -48.70
N ALA A 5 6.03 48.15 -48.79
CA ALA A 5 5.26 47.50 -47.74
C ALA A 5 6.22 47.12 -46.60
N LYS A 6 6.05 47.75 -45.43
CA LYS A 6 6.74 47.38 -44.19
C LYS A 6 6.13 46.07 -43.67
N ASN A 7 6.94 45.03 -43.56
CA ASN A 7 6.57 43.77 -42.90
C ASN A 7 6.23 44.03 -41.44
N ASN A 8 4.97 43.79 -41.08
CA ASN A 8 4.46 43.85 -39.71
C ASN A 8 4.36 42.42 -39.17
N GLU A 9 5.50 41.81 -38.85
CA GLU A 9 5.54 40.50 -38.19
C GLU A 9 5.19 40.68 -36.72
N ARG A 10 3.95 40.34 -36.35
CA ARG A 10 3.58 40.21 -34.94
C ARG A 10 4.29 38.98 -34.38
N PRO A 11 4.82 39.01 -33.15
CA PRO A 11 5.40 37.83 -32.52
C PRO A 11 4.34 36.72 -32.48
N SER A 12 4.66 35.58 -33.09
CA SER A 12 3.86 34.36 -33.07
C SER A 12 3.60 33.98 -31.61
N LYS A 13 2.34 33.88 -31.21
CA LYS A 13 1.98 33.37 -29.87
C LYS A 13 2.51 31.93 -29.76
N PRO A 14 3.15 31.53 -28.65
CA PRO A 14 3.61 30.16 -28.47
C PRO A 14 2.43 29.20 -28.63
N ALA A 15 2.63 28.12 -29.40
CA ALA A 15 1.62 27.10 -29.61
C ALA A 15 1.31 26.41 -28.27
N LEU A 16 0.02 26.24 -27.96
CA LEU A 16 -0.40 25.43 -26.82
C LEU A 16 -0.02 23.97 -27.10
N LEU A 17 0.96 23.44 -26.38
CA LEU A 17 1.24 22.02 -26.33
C LEU A 17 0.18 21.36 -25.46
N ALA A 18 -0.85 20.79 -26.10
CA ALA A 18 -1.76 19.87 -25.44
C ALA A 18 -1.08 18.49 -25.31
N GLY A 19 -1.08 17.88 -24.12
CA GLY A 19 -0.62 16.49 -23.97
C GLY A 19 0.15 16.08 -22.70
N GLY A 20 0.17 16.87 -21.63
CA GLY A 20 0.80 16.41 -20.37
C GLY A 20 0.04 15.24 -19.73
N ALA A 21 0.77 14.26 -19.17
CA ALA A 21 0.17 13.18 -18.40
C ALA A 21 -0.48 13.74 -17.11
N ILE A 22 -1.75 13.43 -16.88
CA ILE A 22 -2.46 13.85 -15.67
C ILE A 22 -1.90 13.05 -14.49
N SER A 23 -1.17 13.72 -13.59
CA SER A 23 -0.71 13.12 -12.34
C SER A 23 -1.67 13.46 -11.20
N ALA A 24 -1.79 12.56 -10.23
CA ALA A 24 -2.57 12.82 -9.03
C ALA A 24 -1.80 13.75 -8.08
N ILE A 25 -2.52 14.62 -7.39
CA ILE A 25 -1.96 15.38 -6.27
C ILE A 25 -1.82 14.42 -5.09
N VAL A 26 -0.59 14.18 -4.65
CA VAL A 26 -0.26 13.27 -3.55
C VAL A 26 0.33 14.10 -2.39
N PRO A 27 -0.26 14.05 -1.18
CA PRO A 27 0.28 14.78 -0.02
C PRO A 27 1.68 14.26 0.32
N GLN A 28 2.60 15.19 0.61
CA GLN A 28 3.99 14.89 0.95
C GLN A 28 4.25 14.91 2.47
N SER A 29 3.27 15.34 3.26
CA SER A 29 3.35 15.38 4.72
C SER A 29 2.07 14.88 5.39
N ILE A 30 2.18 14.51 6.67
CA ILE A 30 1.05 14.11 7.52
C ILE A 30 0.04 15.26 7.62
N GLU A 31 0.49 16.49 7.83
CA GLU A 31 -0.34 17.70 7.84
C GLU A 31 -1.11 17.91 6.53
N GLU A 32 -0.47 17.74 5.37
CA GLU A 32 -1.15 17.87 4.06
C GLU A 32 -2.22 16.80 3.88
N ALA A 33 -1.91 15.55 4.24
CA ALA A 33 -2.86 14.45 4.19
C ALA A 33 -4.06 14.71 5.12
N PHE A 34 -3.81 15.25 6.31
CA PHE A 34 -4.86 15.59 7.26
C PHE A 34 -5.75 16.75 6.75
N ARG A 35 -5.17 17.81 6.19
CA ARG A 35 -5.94 18.91 5.57
C ARG A 35 -6.82 18.44 4.42
N LEU A 36 -6.28 17.55 3.57
CA LEU A 36 -7.07 16.95 2.50
C LEU A 36 -8.23 16.10 3.06
N ALA A 37 -7.96 15.32 4.11
CA ALA A 37 -8.97 14.51 4.78
C ALA A 37 -10.07 15.36 5.46
N GLU A 38 -9.71 16.48 6.10
CA GLU A 38 -10.65 17.45 6.64
C GLU A 38 -11.54 18.06 5.55
N ALA A 39 -10.94 18.50 4.44
CA ALA A 39 -11.69 19.05 3.32
C ALA A 39 -12.71 18.05 2.75
N ILE A 40 -12.30 16.79 2.58
CA ILE A 40 -13.19 15.71 2.12
C ILE A 40 -14.33 15.48 3.11
N HIS A 41 -14.02 15.40 4.41
CA HIS A 41 -15.04 15.18 5.44
C HIS A 41 -16.03 16.36 5.55
N MET A 42 -15.52 17.59 5.62
CA MET A 42 -16.34 18.81 5.71
C MET A 42 -17.23 19.03 4.49
N SER A 43 -16.80 18.59 3.31
CA SER A 43 -17.60 18.69 2.09
C SER A 43 -18.83 17.77 2.08
N GLY A 44 -18.92 16.80 3.00
CA GLY A 44 -19.95 15.77 3.00
C GLY A 44 -19.79 14.71 1.90
N MET A 45 -18.66 14.72 1.19
CA MET A 45 -18.36 13.77 0.10
C MET A 45 -17.65 12.50 0.59
N ALA A 46 -17.31 12.41 1.88
CA ALA A 46 -16.72 11.22 2.46
C ALA A 46 -17.73 10.04 2.41
N PRO A 47 -17.33 8.85 1.92
CA PRO A 47 -18.21 7.68 1.89
C PRO A 47 -18.73 7.24 3.26
N SER A 48 -19.77 6.40 3.26
CA SER A 48 -20.32 5.84 4.50
C SER A 48 -19.26 5.10 5.31
N GLY A 49 -19.21 5.36 6.62
CA GLY A 49 -18.19 4.81 7.52
C GLY A 49 -17.03 5.76 7.82
N PHE A 50 -16.90 6.85 7.07
CA PHE A 50 -15.94 7.93 7.31
C PHE A 50 -16.55 9.10 8.10
N ASP A 51 -16.86 8.83 9.36
CA ASP A 51 -17.48 9.79 10.29
C ASP A 51 -16.51 10.84 10.87
N SER A 52 -15.23 10.81 10.49
CA SER A 52 -14.21 11.70 11.02
C SER A 52 -13.06 11.90 10.01
N PRO A 53 -12.40 13.07 10.00
CA PRO A 53 -11.23 13.33 9.16
C PRO A 53 -10.10 12.31 9.37
N GLN A 54 -9.93 11.83 10.61
CA GLN A 54 -8.92 10.84 10.97
C GLN A 54 -9.16 9.51 10.23
N LYS A 55 -10.42 9.03 10.14
CA LYS A 55 -10.72 7.81 9.39
C LYS A 55 -10.51 7.98 7.89
N VAL A 56 -10.83 9.16 7.34
CA VAL A 56 -10.56 9.49 5.92
C VAL A 56 -9.06 9.45 5.65
N MET A 57 -8.25 10.08 6.51
CA MET A 57 -6.80 10.09 6.41
C MET A 57 -6.22 8.67 6.47
N ILE A 58 -6.67 7.85 7.42
CA ILE A 58 -6.19 6.46 7.54
C ILE A 58 -6.51 5.65 6.28
N ALA A 59 -7.72 5.77 5.72
CA ALA A 59 -8.05 5.08 4.46
C ALA A 59 -7.23 5.61 3.27
N MET A 60 -6.98 6.91 3.23
CA MET A 60 -6.16 7.54 2.20
C MET A 60 -4.71 7.03 2.24
N LEU A 61 -4.10 7.02 3.41
CA LEU A 61 -2.74 6.51 3.64
C LEU A 61 -2.66 5.00 3.35
N ALA A 62 -3.64 4.22 3.80
CA ALA A 62 -3.70 2.79 3.50
C ALA A 62 -3.76 2.51 1.99
N GLY A 63 -4.51 3.30 1.22
CA GLY A 63 -4.53 3.16 -0.23
C GLY A 63 -3.24 3.65 -0.90
N LEU A 64 -2.62 4.72 -0.38
CA LEU A 64 -1.31 5.18 -0.86
C LEU A 64 -0.24 4.09 -0.72
N GLU A 65 -0.26 3.33 0.38
CA GLU A 65 0.65 2.21 0.59
C GLU A 65 0.56 1.16 -0.51
N ILE A 66 -0.62 0.85 -1.02
CA ILE A 66 -0.81 -0.10 -2.12
C ILE A 66 -0.77 0.56 -3.51
N GLY A 67 -0.26 1.79 -3.60
CA GLY A 67 -0.03 2.49 -4.87
C GLY A 67 -1.28 3.11 -5.51
N MET A 68 -2.32 3.38 -4.71
CA MET A 68 -3.52 4.10 -5.15
C MET A 68 -3.39 5.61 -4.88
N PRO A 69 -3.84 6.48 -5.80
CA PRO A 69 -3.84 7.91 -5.57
C PRO A 69 -4.89 8.30 -4.49
N PRO A 70 -4.67 9.40 -3.73
CA PRO A 70 -5.44 9.71 -2.52
C PRO A 70 -6.97 9.67 -2.69
N MET A 71 -7.48 10.30 -3.75
CA MET A 71 -8.93 10.35 -3.99
C MET A 71 -9.51 8.99 -4.38
N ALA A 72 -8.74 8.16 -5.11
CA ALA A 72 -9.16 6.81 -5.43
C ALA A 72 -9.14 5.91 -4.18
N SER A 73 -8.15 6.10 -3.29
CA SER A 73 -8.04 5.40 -2.01
C SER A 73 -9.29 5.62 -1.16
N VAL A 74 -9.75 6.86 -1.00
CA VAL A 74 -10.96 7.16 -0.20
C VAL A 74 -12.21 6.47 -0.74
N GLN A 75 -12.32 6.29 -2.06
CA GLN A 75 -13.45 5.58 -2.68
C GLN A 75 -13.31 4.05 -2.61
N SER A 76 -12.08 3.55 -2.60
CA SER A 76 -11.75 2.14 -2.82
C SER A 76 -11.34 1.38 -1.54
N VAL A 77 -11.12 2.10 -0.45
CA VAL A 77 -10.85 1.56 0.88
C VAL A 77 -12.09 1.76 1.74
N ALA A 78 -12.50 0.71 2.44
CA ALA A 78 -13.51 0.75 3.48
C ALA A 78 -12.84 0.56 4.85
N VAL A 79 -13.31 1.28 5.87
CA VAL A 79 -12.88 1.05 7.25
C VAL A 79 -14.00 0.30 7.96
N ILE A 80 -13.74 -0.97 8.30
CA ILE A 80 -14.73 -1.81 8.98
C ILE A 80 -14.16 -2.27 10.31
N ASN A 81 -14.87 -1.99 11.41
CA ASN A 81 -14.41 -2.28 12.77
C ASN A 81 -12.98 -1.78 13.04
N ASN A 82 -12.70 -0.53 12.65
CA ASN A 82 -11.38 0.11 12.76
C ASN A 82 -10.26 -0.58 11.97
N ARG A 83 -10.59 -1.42 10.97
CA ARG A 83 -9.63 -2.04 10.07
C ARG A 83 -9.83 -1.55 8.63
N PRO A 84 -8.80 -0.94 7.99
CA PRO A 84 -8.82 -0.64 6.57
C PRO A 84 -8.87 -1.93 5.74
N CYS A 85 -9.80 -1.98 4.81
CA CYS A 85 -10.06 -3.08 3.90
C CYS A 85 -10.21 -2.52 2.48
N ILE A 86 -9.85 -3.29 1.45
CA ILE A 86 -10.00 -2.88 0.06
C ILE A 86 -11.27 -3.49 -0.53
N TRP A 87 -12.01 -2.75 -1.34
CA TRP A 87 -13.11 -3.30 -2.12
C TRP A 87 -12.60 -4.30 -3.16
N GLY A 88 -13.31 -5.41 -3.37
CA GLY A 88 -12.89 -6.47 -4.29
C GLY A 88 -12.65 -5.99 -5.74
N ASP A 89 -13.33 -4.94 -6.17
CA ASP A 89 -13.14 -4.32 -7.49
C ASP A 89 -11.90 -3.43 -7.58
N ALA A 90 -11.50 -2.81 -6.48
CA ALA A 90 -10.25 -2.06 -6.42
C ALA A 90 -9.04 -3.00 -6.37
N LEU A 91 -9.17 -4.14 -5.68
CA LEU A 91 -8.12 -5.15 -5.57
C LEU A 91 -7.59 -5.60 -6.94
N ILE A 92 -8.50 -5.94 -7.87
CA ILE A 92 -8.08 -6.36 -9.22
C ILE A 92 -7.41 -5.23 -9.99
N GLY A 93 -7.83 -3.97 -9.79
CA GLY A 93 -7.21 -2.81 -10.40
C GLY A 93 -5.77 -2.60 -9.90
N VAL A 94 -5.56 -2.73 -8.59
CA VAL A 94 -4.24 -2.64 -7.95
C VAL A 94 -3.30 -3.74 -8.48
N VAL A 95 -3.79 -4.99 -8.54
CA VAL A 95 -2.99 -6.11 -9.07
C VAL A 95 -2.67 -5.93 -10.55
N ARG A 96 -3.66 -5.58 -11.39
CA ARG A 96 -3.44 -5.38 -12.83
C ARG A 96 -2.51 -4.22 -13.15
N LYS A 97 -2.41 -3.22 -12.27
CA LYS A 97 -1.45 -2.13 -12.39
C LYS A 97 -0.01 -2.59 -12.10
N SER A 98 0.17 -3.66 -11.32
CA SER A 98 1.49 -4.19 -11.01
C SER A 98 2.16 -4.78 -12.26
N PRO A 99 3.43 -4.45 -12.55
CA PRO A 99 4.17 -5.04 -13.66
C PRO A 99 4.45 -6.54 -13.47
N LEU A 100 4.15 -7.07 -12.28
CA LEU A 100 4.27 -8.49 -11.96
C LEU A 100 3.03 -9.28 -12.38
N CYS A 101 1.91 -8.64 -12.70
CA CYS A 101 0.70 -9.31 -13.14
C CYS A 101 0.70 -9.49 -14.66
N LEU A 102 0.81 -10.73 -15.15
CA LEU A 102 0.69 -11.01 -16.59
C LEU A 102 -0.77 -10.98 -17.04
N TYR A 103 -1.66 -11.61 -16.26
CA TYR A 103 -3.10 -11.57 -16.48
C TYR A 103 -3.88 -11.91 -15.21
N VAL A 104 -5.15 -11.50 -15.21
CA VAL A 104 -6.19 -12.01 -14.28
C VAL A 104 -7.42 -12.32 -15.12
N THR A 105 -7.85 -13.58 -15.10
CA THR A 105 -9.06 -14.07 -15.75
C THR A 105 -10.04 -14.59 -14.70
N GLU A 106 -11.32 -14.34 -14.93
CA GLU A 106 -12.40 -14.75 -14.04
C GLU A 106 -13.55 -15.28 -14.88
N TRP A 107 -14.13 -16.39 -14.43
CA TRP A 107 -15.30 -16.98 -15.08
C TRP A 107 -16.13 -17.78 -14.06
N ILE A 108 -17.36 -18.08 -14.42
CA ILE A 108 -18.26 -18.89 -13.62
C ILE A 108 -18.74 -20.05 -14.48
N GLU A 109 -18.62 -21.26 -13.96
CA GLU A 109 -19.14 -22.49 -14.55
C GLU A 109 -20.40 -22.93 -13.79
N GLY A 110 -21.27 -23.70 -14.46
CA GLY A 110 -22.49 -24.23 -13.86
C GLY A 110 -23.63 -23.22 -13.72
N GLU A 111 -24.75 -23.70 -13.19
CA GLU A 111 -25.97 -22.92 -12.94
C GLU A 111 -26.60 -23.30 -11.60
N GLY A 112 -27.34 -22.37 -10.99
CA GLY A 112 -28.00 -22.60 -9.71
C GLY A 112 -27.04 -23.06 -8.62
N ASP A 113 -27.35 -24.22 -8.03
CA ASP A 113 -26.56 -24.81 -6.94
C ASP A 113 -25.23 -25.42 -7.36
N GLU A 114 -25.02 -25.64 -8.66
CA GLU A 114 -23.78 -26.18 -9.23
C GLU A 114 -22.82 -25.06 -9.67
N MET A 115 -23.12 -23.79 -9.38
CA MET A 115 -22.25 -22.69 -9.79
C MET A 115 -20.92 -22.71 -9.04
N ILE A 116 -19.84 -22.53 -9.80
CA ILE A 116 -18.49 -22.38 -9.29
C ILE A 116 -17.84 -21.17 -9.96
N ALA A 117 -17.41 -20.21 -9.14
CA ALA A 117 -16.61 -19.09 -9.63
C ALA A 117 -15.14 -19.44 -9.59
N HIS A 118 -14.41 -19.04 -10.63
CA HIS A 118 -12.98 -19.24 -10.78
C HIS A 118 -12.26 -17.91 -10.97
N CYS A 119 -11.08 -17.80 -10.38
CA CYS A 119 -10.13 -16.74 -10.66
C CYS A 119 -8.77 -17.37 -10.91
N GLU A 120 -8.17 -17.04 -12.05
CA GLU A 120 -6.82 -17.47 -12.41
C GLU A 120 -5.94 -16.26 -12.70
N THR A 121 -4.70 -16.32 -12.26
CA THR A 121 -3.69 -15.30 -12.53
C THR A 121 -2.32 -15.93 -12.73
N HIS A 122 -1.49 -15.27 -13.52
CA HIS A 122 -0.08 -15.64 -13.66
C HIS A 122 0.79 -14.47 -13.27
N ARG A 123 1.61 -14.69 -12.24
CA ARG A 123 2.60 -13.73 -11.79
C ARG A 123 3.92 -13.92 -12.54
N LYS A 124 4.50 -12.83 -13.01
CA LYS A 124 5.82 -12.80 -13.65
C LYS A 124 6.87 -13.42 -12.73
N GLY A 125 7.63 -14.38 -13.25
CA GLY A 125 8.66 -15.11 -12.50
C GLY A 125 8.16 -16.39 -11.84
N GLU A 126 6.85 -16.63 -11.77
CA GLU A 126 6.32 -17.91 -11.30
C GLU A 126 6.19 -18.92 -12.46
N PRO A 127 6.47 -20.22 -12.23
CA PRO A 127 6.55 -21.20 -13.30
C PRO A 127 5.17 -21.57 -13.89
N ARG A 128 4.09 -21.39 -13.14
CA ARG A 128 2.73 -21.78 -13.54
C ARG A 128 1.70 -20.77 -13.04
N PRO A 129 0.57 -20.60 -13.74
CA PRO A 129 -0.55 -19.83 -13.23
C PRO A 129 -1.16 -20.48 -11.99
N VAL A 130 -1.74 -19.65 -11.13
CA VAL A 130 -2.49 -20.06 -9.94
C VAL A 130 -3.97 -19.84 -10.20
N LYS A 131 -4.79 -20.86 -9.88
CA LYS A 131 -6.24 -20.84 -10.02
C LYS A 131 -6.87 -21.14 -8.67
N MET A 132 -7.77 -20.27 -8.23
CA MET A 132 -8.64 -20.51 -7.07
C MET A 132 -10.10 -20.54 -7.50
N SER A 133 -10.93 -21.21 -6.69
CA SER A 133 -12.35 -21.34 -6.95
C SER A 133 -13.18 -21.22 -5.68
N PHE A 134 -14.43 -20.77 -5.84
CA PHE A 134 -15.40 -20.73 -4.77
C PHE A 134 -16.78 -21.13 -5.30
N SER A 135 -17.36 -22.18 -4.72
CA SER A 135 -18.63 -22.77 -5.17
C SER A 135 -19.83 -22.32 -4.33
N VAL A 136 -21.03 -22.58 -4.84
CA VAL A 136 -22.26 -22.46 -4.03
C VAL A 136 -22.26 -23.42 -2.84
N VAL A 137 -21.67 -24.60 -2.98
CA VAL A 137 -21.50 -25.55 -1.87
C VAL A 137 -20.65 -24.92 -0.76
N ASP A 138 -19.57 -24.23 -1.11
CA ASP A 138 -18.73 -23.51 -0.15
C ASP A 138 -19.50 -22.34 0.49
N ALA A 139 -20.25 -21.58 -0.31
CA ALA A 139 -21.08 -20.47 0.18
C ALA A 139 -22.15 -20.94 1.18
N LYS A 140 -22.81 -22.07 0.91
CA LYS A 140 -23.78 -22.69 1.82
C LYS A 140 -23.11 -23.18 3.09
N LYS A 141 -21.95 -23.86 2.98
CA LYS A 141 -21.16 -24.33 4.12
C LYS A 141 -20.70 -23.18 5.02
N ALA A 142 -20.38 -22.03 4.43
CA ALA A 142 -20.00 -20.81 5.13
C ALA A 142 -21.20 -20.00 5.67
N GLY A 143 -22.45 -20.44 5.44
CA GLY A 143 -23.65 -19.72 5.91
C GLY A 143 -23.95 -18.42 5.18
N LEU A 144 -23.37 -18.23 3.98
CA LEU A 144 -23.44 -16.99 3.20
C LEU A 144 -24.59 -17.01 2.19
N TRP A 145 -24.90 -18.19 1.68
CA TRP A 145 -25.91 -18.38 0.65
C TRP A 145 -27.33 -18.16 1.21
N GLN A 146 -27.95 -17.03 0.83
CA GLN A 146 -29.27 -16.64 1.30
C GLN A 146 -30.28 -16.64 0.15
N THR A 147 -31.45 -17.24 0.38
CA THR A 147 -32.54 -17.32 -0.62
C THR A 147 -33.83 -16.64 -0.17
N GLU A 148 -33.93 -16.30 1.11
CA GLU A 148 -35.14 -15.71 1.70
C GLU A 148 -35.24 -14.22 1.38
N ALA A 149 -36.42 -13.79 0.89
CA ALA A 149 -36.69 -12.39 0.56
C ALA A 149 -36.87 -11.50 1.80
N ARG A 150 -37.25 -12.08 2.94
CA ARG A 150 -37.37 -11.38 4.23
C ARG A 150 -36.58 -12.11 5.29
N ILE A 151 -35.82 -11.37 6.07
CA ILE A 151 -35.01 -11.88 7.18
C ILE A 151 -35.51 -11.31 8.50
N THR A 152 -35.41 -12.10 9.55
CA THR A 152 -35.72 -11.66 10.91
C THR A 152 -34.48 -11.03 11.53
N LYS A 153 -34.57 -9.75 11.91
CA LYS A 153 -33.52 -9.04 12.63
C LYS A 153 -33.91 -8.80 14.08
N LYS A 154 -32.93 -8.83 14.97
CA LYS A 154 -33.11 -8.37 16.35
C LYS A 154 -33.14 -6.84 16.38
N SER A 155 -34.12 -6.29 17.05
CA SER A 155 -34.15 -4.87 17.41
C SER A 155 -33.21 -4.63 18.59
N ARG A 156 -32.83 -3.36 18.77
CA ARG A 156 -32.06 -2.90 19.94
C ARG A 156 -32.81 -3.17 21.26
N ASP A 157 -34.13 -3.19 21.22
CA ASP A 157 -35.01 -3.39 22.38
C ASP A 157 -35.23 -4.87 22.74
N GLY A 158 -34.47 -5.80 22.14
CA GLY A 158 -34.57 -7.24 22.39
C GLY A 158 -35.72 -7.95 21.66
N GLY A 159 -36.62 -7.22 21.01
CA GLY A 159 -37.64 -7.78 20.11
C GLY A 159 -37.06 -8.20 18.74
N THR A 160 -37.87 -8.86 17.91
CA THR A 160 -37.51 -9.22 16.53
C THR A 160 -38.44 -8.54 15.54
N TYR A 161 -37.91 -8.09 14.40
CA TYR A 161 -38.71 -7.54 13.31
C TYR A 161 -38.31 -8.17 11.98
N GLN A 162 -39.26 -8.25 11.04
CA GLN A 162 -38.97 -8.70 9.68
C GLN A 162 -38.55 -7.52 8.81
N LYS A 163 -37.48 -7.71 8.04
CA LYS A 163 -36.97 -6.75 7.07
C LYS A 163 -36.71 -7.45 5.74
N ASP A 164 -36.86 -6.74 4.63
CA ASP A 164 -36.43 -7.24 3.34
C ASP A 164 -34.94 -7.57 3.34
N ASN A 165 -34.57 -8.64 2.63
CA ASN A 165 -33.19 -9.09 2.57
C ASN A 165 -32.37 -8.17 1.65
N ASP A 166 -31.48 -7.41 2.27
CA ASP A 166 -30.57 -6.47 1.60
C ASP A 166 -29.14 -7.05 1.48
N SER A 167 -28.96 -8.34 1.80
CA SER A 167 -27.66 -8.99 1.70
C SER A 167 -27.16 -9.01 0.25
N PRO A 168 -25.89 -8.65 0.00
CA PRO A 168 -25.26 -8.81 -1.31
C PRO A 168 -25.33 -10.24 -1.83
N TRP A 169 -25.28 -11.23 -0.94
CA TRP A 169 -25.40 -12.64 -1.28
C TRP A 169 -26.80 -13.04 -1.77
N TYR A 170 -27.84 -12.34 -1.33
CA TYR A 170 -29.21 -12.54 -1.83
C TYR A 170 -29.45 -11.81 -3.16
N LYS A 171 -29.02 -10.53 -3.24
CA LYS A 171 -29.27 -9.69 -4.42
C LYS A 171 -28.36 -10.04 -5.61
N TYR A 172 -27.10 -10.36 -5.34
CA TYR A 172 -26.07 -10.53 -6.36
C TYR A 172 -25.18 -11.77 -6.09
N PRO A 173 -25.76 -12.97 -5.93
CA PRO A 173 -25.01 -14.18 -5.55
C PRO A 173 -23.84 -14.51 -6.50
N LYS A 174 -24.04 -14.38 -7.82
CA LYS A 174 -22.97 -14.62 -8.81
C LYS A 174 -21.76 -13.70 -8.60
N ARG A 175 -22.01 -12.42 -8.28
CA ARG A 175 -20.95 -11.44 -8.02
C ARG A 175 -20.21 -11.75 -6.73
N MET A 176 -20.92 -12.22 -5.70
CA MET A 176 -20.29 -12.62 -4.44
C MET A 176 -19.41 -13.86 -4.58
N LEU A 177 -19.84 -14.87 -5.35
CA LEU A 177 -18.99 -16.02 -5.70
C LEU A 177 -17.71 -15.57 -6.41
N GLN A 178 -17.83 -14.72 -7.43
CA GLN A 178 -16.69 -14.16 -8.15
C GLN A 178 -15.73 -13.42 -7.21
N MET A 179 -16.25 -12.55 -6.34
CA MET A 179 -15.45 -11.79 -5.39
C MET A 179 -14.69 -12.68 -4.39
N ARG A 180 -15.27 -13.83 -3.98
CA ARG A 180 -14.56 -14.81 -3.13
C ARG A 180 -13.40 -15.47 -3.86
N ALA A 181 -13.65 -16.02 -5.05
CA ALA A 181 -12.61 -16.66 -5.85
C ALA A 181 -11.46 -15.68 -6.15
N ARG A 182 -11.81 -14.42 -6.49
CA ARG A 182 -10.84 -13.32 -6.70
C ARG A 182 -10.02 -13.02 -5.45
N ALA A 183 -10.67 -12.81 -4.31
CA ALA A 183 -10.00 -12.40 -3.08
C ALA A 183 -8.93 -13.40 -2.66
N TRP A 184 -9.24 -14.69 -2.72
CA TRP A 184 -8.29 -15.76 -2.39
C TRP A 184 -7.14 -15.81 -3.40
N CYS A 185 -7.45 -15.84 -4.69
CA CYS A 185 -6.42 -15.91 -5.73
C CYS A 185 -5.44 -14.73 -5.66
N LEU A 186 -5.96 -13.51 -5.64
CA LEU A 186 -5.14 -12.31 -5.78
C LEU A 186 -4.36 -11.97 -4.51
N ARG A 187 -4.88 -12.23 -3.32
CA ARG A 187 -4.13 -11.98 -2.08
C ARG A 187 -3.03 -13.01 -1.86
N ASP A 188 -3.24 -14.27 -2.27
CA ASP A 188 -2.23 -15.30 -2.12
C ASP A 188 -1.06 -15.07 -3.08
N VAL A 189 -1.36 -14.73 -4.35
CA VAL A 189 -0.32 -14.53 -5.39
C VAL A 189 0.34 -13.15 -5.31
N TYR A 190 -0.39 -12.12 -4.87
CA TYR A 190 0.09 -10.74 -4.83
C TYR A 190 0.08 -10.15 -3.41
N ALA A 191 0.49 -10.94 -2.41
CA ALA A 191 0.55 -10.53 -1.01
C ALA A 191 1.42 -9.28 -0.78
N ASP A 192 2.51 -9.14 -1.54
CA ASP A 192 3.42 -8.00 -1.52
C ASP A 192 2.80 -6.72 -2.12
N VAL A 193 2.01 -6.87 -3.20
CA VAL A 193 1.31 -5.75 -3.84
C VAL A 193 0.13 -5.28 -2.98
N THR A 194 -0.58 -6.24 -2.39
CA THR A 194 -1.77 -5.98 -1.57
C THR A 194 -1.44 -5.62 -0.13
N LYS A 195 -0.18 -5.81 0.29
CA LYS A 195 0.35 -5.49 1.63
C LYS A 195 -0.52 -6.02 2.77
N GLY A 196 -1.11 -7.22 2.58
CA GLY A 196 -1.98 -7.85 3.57
C GLY A 196 -3.35 -7.20 3.77
N MET A 197 -3.76 -6.25 2.91
CA MET A 197 -5.10 -5.67 2.98
C MET A 197 -6.17 -6.73 2.75
N GLN A 198 -7.11 -6.82 3.69
CA GLN A 198 -8.24 -7.72 3.56
C GLN A 198 -9.28 -7.18 2.60
N VAL A 199 -10.03 -8.08 1.96
CA VAL A 199 -11.10 -7.69 1.04
C VAL A 199 -12.36 -7.42 1.84
N ARG A 200 -12.92 -6.23 1.66
CA ARG A 200 -14.11 -5.71 2.34
C ARG A 200 -15.23 -6.74 2.40
N GLU A 201 -15.57 -7.32 1.26
CA GLU A 201 -16.66 -8.27 1.13
C GLU A 201 -16.40 -9.54 1.94
N GLU A 202 -15.16 -9.98 2.12
CA GLU A 202 -14.87 -11.15 2.94
C GLU A 202 -14.89 -10.81 4.43
N VAL A 203 -14.41 -9.62 4.76
CA VAL A 203 -14.40 -9.09 6.12
C VAL A 203 -15.81 -9.00 6.69
N GLU A 204 -16.78 -8.52 5.90
CA GLU A 204 -18.17 -8.41 6.36
C GLU A 204 -18.83 -9.77 6.67
N ASP A 205 -18.38 -10.85 6.04
CA ASP A 205 -19.02 -12.15 6.17
C ASP A 205 -18.74 -12.82 7.51
N TYR A 206 -17.48 -12.82 7.96
CA TYR A 206 -17.12 -13.34 9.29
C TYR A 206 -17.28 -12.30 10.40
N GLN A 207 -17.49 -11.02 10.07
CA GLN A 207 -17.77 -10.00 11.07
C GLN A 207 -19.21 -10.02 11.59
N HIS A 208 -20.15 -10.67 10.90
CA HIS A 208 -21.43 -11.06 11.53
C HIS A 208 -21.24 -12.08 12.67
N VAL A 209 -20.00 -12.49 12.94
CA VAL A 209 -19.58 -13.38 14.03
C VAL A 209 -18.73 -12.65 15.11
N GLY A 210 -18.58 -11.31 15.10
CA GLY A 210 -17.88 -10.55 16.17
C GLY A 210 -18.45 -9.14 16.39
N PRO A 211 -17.89 -8.26 17.24
CA PRO A 211 -17.47 -8.38 18.65
C PRO A 211 -18.65 -8.44 19.64
N ASP A 212 -19.90 -8.32 19.19
CA ASP A 212 -21.08 -8.45 20.07
C ASP A 212 -21.22 -9.87 20.68
N ASN A 213 -20.45 -10.84 20.17
CA ASN A 213 -20.31 -12.20 20.69
C ASN A 213 -18.94 -12.50 21.32
N ALA A 214 -18.04 -11.52 21.44
CA ALA A 214 -16.82 -11.70 22.21
C ALA A 214 -17.22 -11.84 23.68
N ARG A 215 -17.12 -13.07 24.21
CA ARG A 215 -17.39 -13.33 25.62
C ARG A 215 -16.30 -12.61 26.42
N ASP A 216 -16.66 -11.52 27.09
CA ASP A 216 -15.76 -10.87 28.05
C ASP A 216 -15.43 -11.91 29.14
N ILE A 217 -14.21 -12.44 29.07
CA ILE A 217 -13.67 -13.39 30.04
C ILE A 217 -12.91 -12.70 31.18
N THR A 218 -12.91 -11.36 31.20
CA THR A 218 -12.41 -10.62 32.35
C THR A 218 -13.34 -10.91 33.52
N PRO A 219 -12.87 -11.53 34.62
CA PRO A 219 -13.71 -11.69 35.80
C PRO A 219 -14.18 -10.30 36.22
N ALA A 220 -15.50 -10.10 36.25
CA ALA A 220 -16.09 -8.80 36.53
C ALA A 220 -15.53 -8.30 37.87
N GLN A 221 -14.73 -7.22 37.82
CA GLN A 221 -14.27 -6.62 39.05
C GLN A 221 -15.50 -6.11 39.81
N PRO A 222 -15.63 -6.43 41.12
CA PRO A 222 -16.75 -5.93 41.91
C PRO A 222 -16.76 -4.41 41.82
N SER A 223 -17.95 -3.85 41.57
CA SER A 223 -18.12 -2.40 41.44
C SER A 223 -17.55 -1.68 42.67
N VAL A 224 -17.15 -0.42 42.52
CA VAL A 224 -16.66 0.39 43.64
C VAL A 224 -17.65 0.37 44.81
N MET A 225 -18.95 0.35 44.51
CA MET A 225 -20.02 0.20 45.52
C MET A 225 -20.07 -1.18 46.18
N ALA A 226 -19.81 -2.27 45.44
CA ALA A 226 -19.71 -3.61 46.00
C ALA A 226 -18.46 -3.76 46.88
N ARG A 227 -17.34 -3.14 46.50
CA ARG A 227 -16.12 -3.07 47.31
C ARG A 227 -16.33 -2.28 48.60
N LEU A 228 -17.02 -1.14 48.52
CA LEU A 228 -17.35 -0.31 49.68
C LEU A 228 -18.30 -1.03 50.66
N ARG A 229 -19.32 -1.73 50.17
CA ARG A 229 -20.19 -2.54 51.04
C ARG A 229 -19.45 -3.71 51.68
N ALA A 230 -18.64 -4.43 50.91
CA ALA A 230 -17.83 -5.53 51.47
C ALA A 230 -16.84 -5.05 52.54
N ALA A 231 -16.29 -3.84 52.41
CA ALA A 231 -15.44 -3.23 53.43
C ALA A 231 -16.23 -2.78 54.68
N GLN A 232 -17.51 -2.42 54.52
CA GLN A 232 -18.39 -2.05 55.64
C GLN A 232 -18.98 -3.27 56.36
N GLU A 233 -19.19 -4.37 55.64
CA GLU A 233 -19.74 -5.63 56.15
C GLU A 233 -18.66 -6.58 56.67
N ALA A 234 -17.37 -6.27 56.46
CA ALA A 234 -16.28 -7.01 57.05
C ALA A 234 -16.35 -6.92 58.59
N PRO A 235 -16.37 -8.06 59.31
CA PRO A 235 -16.39 -8.02 60.77
C PRO A 235 -15.13 -7.32 61.26
N GLN A 236 -15.31 -6.32 62.14
CA GLN A 236 -14.20 -5.71 62.87
C GLN A 236 -13.49 -6.83 63.63
N GLN A 237 -12.28 -7.18 63.17
CA GLN A 237 -11.41 -8.07 63.90
C GLN A 237 -11.16 -7.47 65.29
N PRO A 238 -11.09 -8.29 66.36
CA PRO A 238 -10.70 -7.81 67.68
C PRO A 238 -9.36 -7.07 67.56
N GLU A 239 -9.21 -5.95 68.28
CA GLU A 239 -7.95 -5.22 68.39
C GLU A 239 -6.90 -6.09 69.10
N GLU A 240 -6.27 -6.99 68.35
CA GLU A 240 -4.98 -7.57 68.72
C GLU A 240 -3.89 -6.66 68.13
N GLU A 241 -3.11 -6.08 69.06
CA GLU A 241 -1.87 -5.32 68.88
C GLU A 241 -1.62 -4.77 67.47
N ARG A 242 -2.31 -3.67 67.15
CA ARG A 242 -1.73 -2.69 66.22
C ARG A 242 -0.39 -2.25 66.80
N GLU A 243 0.68 -2.31 66.01
CA GLU A 243 1.85 -1.46 66.24
C GLU A 243 1.37 0.00 66.21
N GLY A 244 1.01 0.47 67.39
CA GLY A 244 0.37 1.74 67.62
C GLY A 244 1.42 2.81 67.84
N PHE A 245 1.20 3.93 67.15
CA PHE A 245 1.76 5.25 67.42
C PHE A 245 1.87 5.52 68.93
N ASP A 246 3.10 5.58 69.43
CA ASP A 246 3.37 5.95 70.82
C ASP A 246 3.33 7.48 70.97
N ALA A 247 2.31 7.98 71.67
CA ALA A 247 2.16 9.40 71.96
C ALA A 247 3.31 9.97 72.82
N ALA A 248 4.11 9.12 73.50
CA ALA A 248 5.31 9.55 74.20
C ALA A 248 6.45 9.96 73.24
N PHE A 249 6.47 9.44 72.01
CA PHE A 249 7.50 9.77 71.02
C PHE A 249 7.27 11.15 70.39
N VAL A 250 6.01 11.57 70.28
CA VAL A 250 5.59 12.86 69.68
C VAL A 250 6.02 14.07 70.53
N HIS A 251 6.09 13.92 71.85
CA HIS A 251 6.52 15.00 72.74
C HIS A 251 8.01 15.35 72.60
N SER A 252 8.85 14.40 72.15
CA SER A 252 10.28 14.66 71.95
C SER A 252 10.59 15.51 70.70
N GLU A 253 9.78 15.40 69.64
CA GLU A 253 9.97 16.17 68.40
C GLU A 253 9.24 17.52 68.43
N THR A 254 8.23 17.69 69.30
CA THR A 254 7.42 18.93 69.36
C THR A 254 7.90 19.95 70.39
N GLU A 255 8.81 19.60 71.32
CA GLU A 255 9.42 20.59 72.23
C GLU A 255 10.18 21.69 71.46
N THR A 256 10.88 21.33 70.39
CA THR A 256 11.62 22.28 69.55
C THR A 256 10.74 23.21 68.70
N ALA A 257 9.48 22.85 68.45
CA ALA A 257 8.54 23.69 67.72
C ALA A 257 7.78 24.67 68.64
N LEU A 258 7.79 24.42 69.95
CA LEU A 258 7.08 25.24 70.96
C LEU A 258 7.97 26.32 71.60
N THR A 259 9.29 26.25 71.43
CA THR A 259 10.25 27.23 71.99
C THR A 259 10.50 28.46 71.12
N GLY A 260 9.78 28.61 70.00
CA GLY A 260 9.64 29.91 69.32
C GLY A 260 10.93 30.57 68.84
N GLU A 261 11.98 29.80 68.53
CA GLU A 261 13.16 30.30 67.82
C GLU A 261 12.96 30.17 66.31
N ILE A 262 12.72 31.33 65.69
CA ILE A 262 12.50 31.53 64.26
C ILE A 262 13.84 31.35 63.53
N LEU A 263 13.98 30.26 62.76
CA LEU A 263 15.01 30.19 61.74
C LEU A 263 14.55 30.96 60.48
N PRO A 264 15.42 31.79 59.88
CA PRO A 264 15.02 32.85 58.96
C PRO A 264 14.43 32.35 57.63
N ASN A 265 13.32 32.99 57.28
CA ASN A 265 12.58 32.87 56.04
C ASN A 265 13.35 33.54 54.89
N THR A 266 13.79 32.79 53.88
CA THR A 266 14.20 33.37 52.60
C THR A 266 13.04 33.25 51.61
N ASN A 267 12.31 34.35 51.50
CA ASN A 267 11.33 34.75 50.48
C ASN A 267 11.64 34.16 49.08
N SER A 268 10.69 33.43 48.49
CA SER A 268 9.59 33.90 47.61
C SER A 268 9.98 33.95 46.13
N ASP A 269 9.19 33.25 45.32
CA ASP A 269 9.13 33.33 43.86
C ASP A 269 9.05 34.77 43.37
N ASP A 270 9.92 35.14 42.42
CA ASP A 270 9.54 35.90 41.22
C ASP A 270 10.72 35.88 40.22
N GLU A 271 10.68 35.00 39.21
CA GLU A 271 11.23 35.33 37.90
C GLU A 271 10.67 34.39 36.81
N SER A 272 10.36 35.02 35.67
CA SER A 272 9.74 34.45 34.47
C SER A 272 10.56 33.30 33.86
N PRO A 273 9.95 32.40 33.06
CA PRO A 273 10.67 31.31 32.42
C PRO A 273 11.75 31.86 31.48
N ALA A 274 13.00 31.49 31.75
CA ALA A 274 14.14 31.86 30.95
C ALA A 274 14.15 31.15 29.59
N GLN A 275 14.70 31.87 28.62
CA GLN A 275 14.82 31.55 27.21
C GLN A 275 15.70 30.31 26.96
N SER A 276 15.31 29.49 25.98
CA SER A 276 16.19 28.47 25.41
C SER A 276 17.30 29.14 24.60
N SER A 277 18.55 28.98 25.02
CA SER A 277 19.73 29.47 24.30
C SER A 277 20.10 28.53 23.16
N ASP A 278 20.30 29.14 21.99
CA ASP A 278 20.88 28.56 20.80
C ASP A 278 22.31 28.00 20.98
N ASN A 279 22.65 27.09 20.06
CA ASN A 279 23.97 26.69 19.56
C ASN A 279 24.81 25.63 20.30
N ALA A 280 24.71 24.40 19.81
CA ALA A 280 25.87 23.60 19.42
C ALA A 280 25.59 22.95 18.05
N GLY A 281 26.47 23.21 17.09
CA GLY A 281 26.18 23.11 15.67
C GLY A 281 26.24 21.71 15.06
N MET A 282 25.62 21.61 13.88
CA MET A 282 26.12 20.79 12.78
C MET A 282 26.07 21.60 11.49
N THR A 283 27.20 21.58 10.81
CA THR A 283 27.61 22.31 9.63
C THR A 283 26.74 22.01 8.40
N PRO A 284 26.39 23.02 7.57
CA PRO A 284 25.89 22.78 6.23
C PRO A 284 27.07 22.43 5.30
N VAL A 285 26.96 21.30 4.61
CA VAL A 285 27.77 21.02 3.43
C VAL A 285 27.10 21.70 2.24
N ASP A 286 27.59 22.88 1.89
CA ASP A 286 27.48 23.41 0.54
C ASP A 286 28.53 22.70 -0.31
N GLU A 287 28.08 21.84 -1.24
CA GLU A 287 28.87 21.52 -2.43
C GLU A 287 28.15 22.09 -3.65
N ALA A 288 28.80 23.10 -4.20
CA ALA A 288 28.43 23.77 -5.42
C ALA A 288 28.70 22.87 -6.64
N GLY A 289 27.73 22.86 -7.56
CA GLY A 289 27.92 22.92 -9.00
C GLY A 289 28.70 21.79 -9.69
N ALA A 290 27.98 20.98 -10.47
CA ALA A 290 28.49 20.49 -11.75
C ALA A 290 27.33 20.12 -12.70
N ASP A 291 27.34 20.79 -13.84
CA ASP A 291 26.92 20.36 -15.18
C ASP A 291 25.45 20.02 -15.47
N GLU A 292 24.77 21.04 -16.00
CA GLU A 292 23.78 20.88 -17.06
C GLU A 292 24.41 20.13 -18.25
N VAL A 293 24.10 18.84 -18.38
CA VAL A 293 24.19 18.13 -19.66
C VAL A 293 22.76 17.84 -20.09
N PRO A 294 22.31 18.27 -21.28
CA PRO A 294 20.92 18.08 -21.68
C PRO A 294 20.65 16.58 -21.83
N ALA A 295 19.71 16.07 -21.03
CA ALA A 295 19.11 14.78 -21.29
C ALA A 295 18.58 14.77 -22.73
N SER A 296 19.11 13.87 -23.55
CA SER A 296 18.62 13.66 -24.91
C SER A 296 17.18 13.13 -24.81
N ASP A 297 16.21 14.01 -25.07
CA ASP A 297 14.80 13.71 -25.29
C ASP A 297 14.63 12.95 -26.61
N ALA A 298 15.10 11.70 -26.67
CA ALA A 298 14.73 10.78 -27.73
C ALA A 298 13.41 10.08 -27.33
N PRO A 299 12.30 10.26 -28.08
CA PRO A 299 11.06 9.58 -27.79
C PRO A 299 11.26 8.07 -27.92
N ALA A 300 10.75 7.29 -26.96
CA ALA A 300 10.71 5.83 -27.05
C ALA A 300 10.07 5.41 -28.39
N SER A 301 10.91 5.01 -29.34
CA SER A 301 10.48 4.43 -30.61
C SER A 301 9.61 3.21 -30.31
N THR A 302 8.34 3.27 -30.70
CA THR A 302 7.32 2.22 -30.54
C THR A 302 7.52 1.05 -31.51
N ASP A 303 8.77 0.69 -31.78
CA ASP A 303 9.14 -0.44 -32.62
C ASP A 303 9.20 -1.73 -31.79
N PRO A 304 8.23 -2.66 -31.93
CA PRO A 304 8.21 -3.90 -31.17
C PRO A 304 9.43 -4.80 -31.42
N GLU A 305 10.13 -4.66 -32.55
CA GLU A 305 11.37 -5.41 -32.81
C GLU A 305 12.55 -4.86 -31.99
N ARG A 306 12.62 -3.54 -31.84
CA ARG A 306 13.63 -2.86 -31.01
C ARG A 306 13.53 -3.31 -29.55
N ASP A 307 12.32 -3.42 -29.00
CA ASP A 307 12.11 -3.88 -27.63
C ASP A 307 12.54 -5.34 -27.40
N ILE A 308 12.39 -6.20 -28.40
CA ILE A 308 12.89 -7.58 -28.36
C ILE A 308 14.43 -7.58 -28.36
N LEU A 309 15.05 -6.74 -29.19
CA LEU A 309 16.51 -6.63 -29.30
C LEU A 309 17.15 -6.03 -28.04
N ILE A 310 16.53 -5.03 -27.41
CA ILE A 310 17.00 -4.44 -26.16
C ILE A 310 16.97 -5.48 -25.05
N ARG A 311 15.87 -6.22 -24.89
CA ARG A 311 15.78 -7.28 -23.87
C ARG A 311 16.78 -8.41 -24.13
N PHE A 312 16.97 -8.80 -25.38
CA PHE A 312 17.98 -9.78 -25.75
C PHE A 312 19.40 -9.30 -25.41
N ALA A 313 19.76 -8.07 -25.77
CA ALA A 313 21.08 -7.52 -25.47
C ALA A 313 21.32 -7.36 -23.95
N ALA A 314 20.33 -6.86 -23.21
CA ALA A 314 20.39 -6.65 -21.77
C ALA A 314 20.57 -7.95 -20.98
N GLU A 315 19.99 -9.06 -21.44
CA GLU A 315 20.17 -10.36 -20.81
C GLU A 315 21.49 -11.02 -21.21
N MET A 316 21.83 -10.97 -22.50
CA MET A 316 22.94 -11.75 -23.04
C MET A 316 24.30 -11.11 -22.79
N LEU A 317 24.45 -9.80 -23.02
CA LEU A 317 25.76 -9.15 -22.95
C LEU A 317 26.41 -9.29 -21.56
N PRO A 318 25.73 -8.99 -20.43
CA PRO A 318 26.31 -9.17 -19.10
C PRO A 318 26.59 -10.64 -18.76
N MET A 319 25.78 -11.56 -19.31
CA MET A 319 25.93 -13.00 -19.08
C MET A 319 27.21 -13.56 -19.73
N ALA A 320 27.65 -13.05 -20.89
CA ALA A 320 28.94 -13.47 -21.45
C ALA A 320 30.16 -13.06 -20.61
N ALA A 321 30.05 -11.99 -19.83
CA ALA A 321 31.14 -11.54 -18.96
C ALA A 321 31.25 -12.35 -17.66
N THR A 322 30.14 -12.97 -17.22
CA THR A 322 30.01 -13.53 -15.86
C THR A 322 29.78 -15.04 -15.83
N ALA A 323 29.19 -15.62 -16.90
CA ALA A 323 28.76 -17.02 -16.93
C ALA A 323 29.66 -17.91 -17.81
N PRO A 324 29.79 -19.22 -17.49
CA PRO A 324 30.50 -20.16 -18.34
C PRO A 324 29.79 -20.34 -19.69
N THR A 325 30.58 -20.69 -20.72
CA THR A 325 30.13 -20.75 -22.12
C THR A 325 28.88 -21.59 -22.37
N GLU A 326 28.72 -22.70 -21.66
CA GLU A 326 27.55 -23.57 -21.84
C GLU A 326 26.26 -22.96 -21.29
N ALA A 327 26.34 -22.12 -20.25
CA ALA A 327 25.17 -21.49 -19.64
C ALA A 327 24.52 -20.46 -20.58
N TRP A 328 25.32 -19.56 -21.18
CA TRP A 328 24.74 -18.55 -22.08
C TRP A 328 24.32 -19.14 -23.43
N LYS A 329 24.89 -20.27 -23.88
CA LYS A 329 24.43 -20.97 -25.10
C LYS A 329 23.01 -21.53 -24.95
N GLU A 330 22.66 -22.04 -23.77
CA GLU A 330 21.30 -22.52 -23.50
C GLU A 330 20.28 -21.37 -23.52
N VAL A 331 20.66 -20.22 -22.96
CA VAL A 331 19.83 -19.00 -22.98
C VAL A 331 19.68 -18.47 -24.41
N GLU A 332 20.77 -18.38 -25.19
CA GLU A 332 20.73 -17.99 -26.61
C GLU A 332 19.80 -18.90 -27.43
N LYS A 333 19.84 -20.21 -27.17
CA LYS A 333 18.94 -21.19 -27.81
C LYS A 333 17.47 -20.90 -27.46
N GLY A 334 17.16 -20.65 -26.18
CA GLY A 334 15.81 -20.28 -25.74
C GLY A 334 15.26 -19.04 -26.47
N TRP A 335 16.10 -18.01 -26.63
CA TRP A 335 15.75 -16.81 -27.41
C TRP A 335 15.47 -17.12 -28.88
N SER A 336 16.31 -17.95 -29.52
CA SER A 336 16.16 -18.37 -30.92
C SER A 336 14.88 -19.19 -31.18
N GLU A 337 14.45 -19.98 -30.19
CA GLU A 337 13.23 -20.80 -30.28
C GLU A 337 11.95 -20.00 -29.99
N GLY A 338 12.07 -18.87 -29.28
CA GLY A 338 10.98 -18.00 -28.83
C GLY A 338 10.81 -16.72 -29.64
N GLU A 339 11.02 -15.57 -28.98
CA GLU A 339 10.64 -14.24 -29.49
C GLU A 339 11.42 -13.80 -30.73
N MET A 340 12.63 -14.33 -30.97
CA MET A 340 13.43 -13.98 -32.15
C MET A 340 12.78 -14.39 -33.48
N LYS A 341 11.86 -15.37 -33.47
CA LYS A 341 11.11 -15.77 -34.68
C LYS A 341 10.16 -14.68 -35.17
N LYS A 342 9.84 -13.69 -34.33
CA LYS A 342 8.95 -12.57 -34.65
C LYS A 342 9.68 -11.41 -35.32
N LEU A 343 11.01 -11.44 -35.38
CA LEU A 343 11.84 -10.38 -35.98
C LEU A 343 11.83 -10.46 -37.51
N SER A 344 11.87 -9.30 -38.15
CA SER A 344 12.19 -9.15 -39.56
C SER A 344 13.60 -9.66 -39.89
N SER A 345 13.93 -9.75 -41.18
CA SER A 345 15.30 -10.08 -41.63
C SER A 345 16.34 -9.10 -41.09
N ALA A 346 16.01 -7.81 -41.00
CA ALA A 346 16.89 -6.78 -40.45
C ALA A 346 17.06 -6.90 -38.93
N GLY A 347 15.98 -7.20 -38.20
CA GLY A 347 16.04 -7.49 -36.76
C GLY A 347 16.90 -8.72 -36.46
N LEU A 348 16.79 -9.77 -37.28
CA LEU A 348 17.59 -10.98 -37.14
C LEU A 348 19.09 -10.72 -37.40
N GLU A 349 19.44 -9.81 -38.31
CA GLU A 349 20.84 -9.39 -38.52
C GLU A 349 21.41 -8.66 -37.30
N LYS A 350 20.62 -7.78 -36.68
CA LYS A 350 21.01 -7.11 -35.42
C LYS A 350 21.19 -8.13 -34.28
N ALA A 351 20.28 -9.09 -34.14
CA ALA A 351 20.39 -10.16 -33.15
C ALA A 351 21.65 -11.02 -33.36
N LYS A 352 21.98 -11.34 -34.62
CA LYS A 352 23.22 -12.05 -34.97
C LYS A 352 24.46 -11.23 -34.61
N ALA A 353 24.46 -9.93 -34.85
CA ALA A 353 25.56 -9.05 -34.46
C ALA A 353 25.78 -9.06 -32.94
N ILE A 354 24.70 -8.89 -32.16
CA ILE A 354 24.74 -8.97 -30.68
C ILE A 354 25.34 -10.31 -30.24
N SER A 355 24.91 -11.41 -30.86
CA SER A 355 25.42 -12.77 -30.59
C SER A 355 26.89 -12.96 -30.97
N MET A 356 27.41 -12.21 -31.95
CA MET A 356 28.83 -12.23 -32.29
C MET A 356 29.65 -11.47 -31.23
N SER A 357 29.16 -10.32 -30.78
CA SER A 357 29.78 -9.53 -29.72
C SER A 357 29.79 -10.28 -28.38
N LEU A 358 28.72 -11.02 -28.07
CA LEU A 358 28.66 -11.96 -26.96
C LEU A 358 29.83 -12.94 -26.95
N ARG A 359 30.09 -13.58 -28.10
CA ARG A 359 31.19 -14.53 -28.26
C ARG A 359 32.56 -13.85 -28.20
N ALA A 360 32.65 -12.59 -28.61
CA ALA A 360 33.88 -11.80 -28.48
C ALA A 360 34.18 -11.44 -27.02
N ILE A 361 33.16 -11.05 -26.25
CA ILE A 361 33.25 -10.81 -24.80
C ILE A 361 33.68 -12.08 -24.07
N ALA A 362 33.00 -13.21 -24.33
CA ALA A 362 33.33 -14.50 -23.71
C ALA A 362 34.76 -14.99 -24.01
N LYS A 363 35.37 -14.52 -25.11
CA LYS A 363 36.77 -14.80 -25.48
C LYS A 363 37.77 -13.76 -24.96
N GLY A 364 37.30 -12.69 -24.32
CA GLY A 364 38.13 -11.57 -23.87
C GLY A 364 38.63 -10.65 -24.99
N ASN A 365 38.04 -10.72 -26.18
CA ASN A 365 38.44 -9.90 -27.34
C ASN A 365 37.79 -8.50 -27.34
N THR A 366 36.75 -8.30 -26.55
CA THR A 366 35.99 -7.04 -26.45
C THR A 366 35.48 -6.89 -25.02
N SER A 367 35.50 -5.68 -24.46
CA SER A 367 34.94 -5.41 -23.14
C SER A 367 33.41 -5.35 -23.19
N LEU A 368 32.77 -5.65 -22.06
CA LEU A 368 31.32 -5.51 -21.91
C LEU A 368 30.88 -4.05 -22.14
N GLU A 369 31.61 -3.11 -21.56
CA GLU A 369 31.36 -1.67 -21.64
C GLU A 369 31.30 -1.18 -23.10
N SER A 370 32.32 -1.50 -23.92
CA SER A 370 32.35 -1.07 -25.32
C SER A 370 31.25 -1.72 -26.16
N ALA A 371 30.86 -2.96 -25.84
CA ALA A 371 29.74 -3.60 -26.52
C ALA A 371 28.40 -2.96 -26.14
N VAL A 372 28.21 -2.63 -24.86
CA VAL A 372 27.02 -1.96 -24.35
C VAL A 372 26.87 -0.57 -24.95
N GLU A 373 27.92 0.24 -24.98
CA GLU A 373 27.91 1.57 -25.61
C GLU A 373 27.52 1.49 -27.10
N TYR A 374 28.13 0.57 -27.84
CA TYR A 374 27.84 0.38 -29.25
C TYR A 374 26.37 -0.02 -29.49
N TYR A 375 25.83 -0.96 -28.71
CA TYR A 375 24.45 -1.38 -28.89
C TYR A 375 23.43 -0.41 -28.31
N ALA A 376 23.80 0.41 -27.33
CA ALA A 376 22.99 1.52 -26.86
C ALA A 376 22.73 2.51 -28.02
N GLU A 377 23.77 2.85 -28.80
CA GLU A 377 23.63 3.67 -30.01
C GLU A 377 22.82 2.97 -31.11
N VAL A 378 23.15 1.71 -31.44
CA VAL A 378 22.48 0.95 -32.52
C VAL A 378 20.99 0.70 -32.25
N LEU A 379 20.61 0.56 -30.98
CA LEU A 379 19.24 0.32 -30.54
C LEU A 379 18.58 1.59 -30.01
N ASP A 380 19.23 2.75 -30.08
CA ASP A 380 18.70 4.04 -29.61
C ASP A 380 18.20 3.99 -28.16
N CYS A 381 18.92 3.32 -27.26
CA CYS A 381 18.55 3.12 -25.84
C CYS A 381 19.67 3.58 -24.91
N LYS A 382 19.41 3.64 -23.60
CA LYS A 382 20.46 4.02 -22.63
C LYS A 382 21.40 2.84 -22.41
N ALA A 383 22.68 3.11 -22.15
CA ALA A 383 23.64 2.07 -21.79
C ALA A 383 23.20 1.28 -20.55
N SER A 384 22.56 1.95 -19.58
CA SER A 384 21.94 1.34 -18.40
C SER A 384 20.83 0.33 -18.72
N ASP A 385 20.11 0.51 -19.83
CA ASP A 385 19.07 -0.45 -20.27
C ASP A 385 19.67 -1.80 -20.71
N LEU A 386 20.97 -1.83 -21.06
CA LEU A 386 21.70 -3.01 -21.51
C LEU A 386 22.67 -3.57 -20.44
N GLY A 387 22.64 -3.01 -19.22
CA GLY A 387 23.50 -3.42 -18.11
C GLY A 387 24.83 -2.66 -17.98
N GLY A 388 24.96 -1.49 -18.64
CA GLY A 388 26.06 -0.55 -18.41
C GLY A 388 25.89 0.24 -17.11
N VAL A 389 27.01 0.67 -16.52
CA VAL A 389 26.99 1.59 -15.37
C VAL A 389 26.93 3.01 -15.95
N ASP A 390 25.92 3.81 -15.57
CA ASP A 390 25.86 5.21 -15.99
C ASP A 390 27.10 5.94 -15.42
N GLY A 391 27.97 6.43 -16.31
CA GLY A 391 29.21 7.12 -15.99
C GLY A 391 29.03 8.59 -15.64
#